data_AF-A0A1V2ZHN6-F1
#
_entry.id   AF-A0A1V2ZHN6-F1
#
_cell.length_a   1.000
_cell.length_b   1.000
_cell.length_c   1.000
_cell.angle_alpha   90.00
_cell.angle_beta   90.00
_cell.angle_gamma   90.00
#
_symmetry.space_group_name_H-M   'P 1'
#
loop_
_entity.id
_entity.type
_entity.pdbx_description
1 polymer ?
#
loop_
_entity_poly.entity_id
_entity_poly.type
_entity_poly.pdbx_seq_one_letter_code
_entity_poly.pdbx_strand_id
1 'polypeptide(L)'
;MLALASLYSDASSWEVLDALNAALAEAGRPPLAEGTDETAILALRSACRRFLAGETDVRSLSSWAHATIGHEGPEVAEPLVLLDDDVDVVGPQGVDPATLLDARLRAVAFLRATT
;
A
#
# COMPACT_ATOMS: atom_id res chain seq x y z
N MET A 1 -18.29 12.93 -5.90
CA MET A 1 -16.88 13.39 -5.98
C MET A 1 -16.66 14.80 -5.40
N LEU A 2 -17.70 15.58 -5.04
CA LEU A 2 -17.48 16.94 -4.51
C LEU A 2 -16.72 16.95 -3.17
N ALA A 3 -16.98 15.96 -2.30
CA ALA A 3 -16.40 15.91 -0.95
C ALA A 3 -14.85 15.86 -0.94
N LEU A 4 -14.23 15.00 -1.77
CA LEU A 4 -12.77 14.96 -1.88
C LEU A 4 -12.21 16.24 -2.52
N ALA A 5 -12.90 16.79 -3.52
CA ALA A 5 -12.45 17.98 -4.23
C ALA A 5 -12.50 19.26 -3.37
N SER A 6 -13.24 19.24 -2.25
CA SER A 6 -13.31 20.34 -1.28
C SER A 6 -12.27 20.27 -0.17
N LEU A 7 -11.39 19.26 -0.15
CA LEU A 7 -10.33 19.16 0.84
C LEU A 7 -9.30 20.27 0.67
N TYR A 8 -8.79 20.75 1.79
CA TYR A 8 -7.73 21.76 1.86
C TYR A 8 -6.39 21.09 2.20
N SER A 9 -5.26 21.76 1.92
CA SER A 9 -3.92 21.14 1.93
C SER A 9 -3.43 20.67 3.29
N ASP A 10 -3.93 21.27 4.37
CA ASP A 10 -3.61 20.94 5.77
C ASP A 10 -4.72 20.15 6.48
N ALA A 11 -5.64 19.53 5.71
CA ALA A 11 -6.68 18.66 6.28
C ALA A 11 -6.06 17.51 7.07
N SER A 12 -6.62 17.24 8.24
CA SER A 12 -6.23 16.12 9.08
C SER A 12 -6.59 14.78 8.43
N SER A 13 -5.95 13.69 8.86
CA SER A 13 -6.27 12.34 8.39
C SER A 13 -7.74 11.96 8.60
N TRP A 14 -8.34 12.44 9.70
CA TRP A 14 -9.76 12.27 10.00
C TRP A 14 -10.66 12.96 8.98
N GLU A 15 -10.36 14.22 8.63
CA GLU A 15 -11.14 14.96 7.64
C GLU A 15 -11.02 14.36 6.24
N VAL A 16 -9.84 13.84 5.90
CA VAL A 16 -9.63 13.09 4.65
C VAL A 16 -10.47 11.82 4.64
N LEU A 17 -10.51 11.07 5.75
CA LEU A 17 -11.32 9.86 5.87
C LEU A 17 -12.82 10.15 5.80
N ASP A 18 -13.29 11.20 6.45
CA ASP A 18 -14.69 11.64 6.37
C ASP A 18 -15.08 12.02 4.94
N ALA A 19 -14.24 12.82 4.26
CA ALA A 19 -14.46 13.19 2.86
C ALA A 19 -14.46 11.97 1.93
N LEU A 20 -13.57 11.00 2.17
CA LEU A 20 -13.52 9.73 1.45
C LEU A 20 -14.79 8.91 1.65
N ASN A 21 -15.24 8.76 2.89
CA ASN A 21 -16.45 8.01 3.22
C ASN A 21 -17.72 8.67 2.64
N ALA A 22 -17.78 10.01 2.62
CA ALA A 22 -18.83 10.74 1.93
C ALA A 22 -18.80 10.46 0.41
N ALA A 23 -17.62 10.48 -0.21
CA ALA A 23 -17.48 10.16 -1.63
C ALA A 23 -17.84 8.70 -1.97
N LEU A 24 -17.53 7.74 -1.09
CA LEU A 24 -17.94 6.35 -1.23
C LEU A 24 -19.45 6.20 -1.13
N ALA A 25 -20.09 6.87 -0.17
CA ALA A 25 -21.54 6.88 -0.02
C ALA A 25 -22.23 7.47 -1.26
N GLU A 26 -21.73 8.58 -1.81
CA GLU A 26 -22.20 9.16 -3.09
C GLU A 26 -22.09 8.17 -4.26
N ALA A 27 -21.07 7.29 -4.23
CA ALA A 27 -20.86 6.25 -5.23
C ALA A 27 -21.62 4.94 -4.95
N GLY A 28 -22.46 4.89 -3.91
CA GLY A 28 -23.20 3.69 -3.49
C GLY A 28 -22.29 2.58 -2.95
N ARG A 29 -21.11 2.93 -2.43
CA ARG A 29 -20.16 2.01 -1.80
C ARG A 29 -20.22 2.13 -0.28
N PRO A 30 -19.95 1.05 0.46
CA PRO A 30 -19.85 1.11 1.90
C PRO A 30 -18.68 2.02 2.34
N PRO A 31 -18.78 2.66 3.51
CA PRO A 31 -17.67 3.42 4.07
C PRO A 31 -16.53 2.47 4.45
N LEU A 32 -15.30 2.99 4.40
CA LEU A 32 -14.13 2.33 4.92
C LEU A 32 -14.08 2.50 6.44
N ALA A 33 -13.94 1.39 7.15
CA ALA A 33 -13.63 1.40 8.57
C ALA A 33 -12.11 1.53 8.75
N GLU A 34 -11.69 2.55 9.50
CA GLU A 34 -10.28 2.75 9.82
C GLU A 34 -9.73 1.58 10.63
N GLY A 35 -8.44 1.27 10.45
CA GLY A 35 -7.76 0.22 11.19
C GLY A 35 -8.20 -1.20 10.82
N THR A 36 -8.94 -1.37 9.72
CA THR A 36 -9.29 -2.67 9.20
C THR A 36 -8.31 -3.15 8.14
N ASP A 37 -8.21 -4.48 8.00
CA ASP A 37 -7.43 -5.12 6.94
C ASP A 37 -7.77 -4.61 5.55
N GLU A 38 -9.03 -4.24 5.30
CA GLU A 38 -9.47 -3.72 4.01
C GLU A 38 -8.72 -2.44 3.62
N THR A 39 -8.54 -1.52 4.57
CA THR A 39 -7.81 -0.26 4.31
C THR A 39 -6.33 -0.51 4.04
N ALA A 40 -5.70 -1.41 4.79
CA ALA A 40 -4.30 -1.81 4.58
C ALA A 40 -4.12 -2.51 3.22
N ILE A 41 -5.03 -3.40 2.84
CA ILE A 41 -5.02 -4.09 1.53
C ILE A 41 -5.21 -3.09 0.39
N LEU A 42 -6.10 -2.12 0.52
CA LEU A 42 -6.30 -1.08 -0.51
C LEU A 42 -5.06 -0.19 -0.66
N ALA A 43 -4.44 0.21 0.46
CA ALA A 43 -3.20 0.96 0.45
C ALA A 43 -2.07 0.16 -0.22
N LEU A 44 -1.94 -1.12 0.11
CA LEU A 44 -0.94 -2.01 -0.48
C LEU A 44 -1.17 -2.21 -1.99
N ARG A 45 -2.42 -2.33 -2.45
CA ARG A 45 -2.74 -2.38 -3.89
C ARG A 45 -2.28 -1.10 -4.60
N SER A 46 -2.48 0.06 -3.97
CA SER A 46 -2.01 1.34 -4.52
C SER A 46 -0.49 1.36 -4.62
N ALA A 47 0.22 0.99 -3.55
CA ALA A 47 1.68 0.95 -3.52
C ALA A 47 2.26 -0.02 -4.56
N CYS A 48 1.70 -1.23 -4.70
CA CYS A 48 2.09 -2.20 -5.72
C CYS A 48 1.93 -1.65 -7.14
N ARG A 49 0.85 -0.92 -7.42
CA ARG A 49 0.65 -0.31 -8.75
C ARG A 49 1.72 0.74 -9.06
N ARG A 50 2.04 1.60 -8.10
CA ARG A 50 3.10 2.62 -8.24
C ARG A 50 4.47 1.99 -8.47
N PHE A 51 4.80 0.94 -7.73
CA PHE A 51 6.01 0.14 -7.94
C PHE A 51 6.07 -0.49 -9.34
N LEU A 52 4.98 -1.13 -9.80
CA LEU A 52 4.94 -1.74 -11.12
C LEU A 52 5.05 -0.71 -12.26
N ALA A 53 4.54 0.50 -12.03
CA ALA A 53 4.69 1.65 -12.93
C ALA A 53 6.08 2.31 -12.89
N GLY A 54 6.95 1.92 -11.95
CA GLY A 54 8.29 2.48 -11.78
C GLY A 54 8.33 3.82 -11.05
N GLU A 55 7.25 4.19 -10.35
CA GLU A 55 7.17 5.42 -9.56
C GLU A 55 7.86 5.30 -8.19
N THR A 56 8.02 4.07 -7.70
CA THR A 56 8.73 3.75 -6.46
C THR A 56 9.69 2.61 -6.71
N ASP A 57 10.85 2.61 -6.05
CA ASP A 57 11.75 1.47 -6.08
C ASP A 57 11.35 0.40 -5.04
N VAL A 58 12.05 -0.72 -5.10
CA VAL A 58 11.81 -1.88 -4.23
C VAL A 58 12.05 -1.57 -2.76
N ARG A 59 13.08 -0.78 -2.43
CA ARG A 59 13.39 -0.34 -1.05
C ARG A 59 12.28 0.54 -0.48
N SER A 60 11.76 1.46 -1.29
CA SER A 60 10.69 2.37 -0.92
C SER A 60 9.37 1.62 -0.70
N LEU A 61 9.06 0.65 -1.57
CA LEU A 61 7.87 -0.20 -1.41
C LEU A 61 7.97 -1.05 -0.14
N SER A 62 9.08 -1.78 0.04
CA SER A 62 9.27 -2.68 1.16
C SER A 62 9.27 -1.93 2.49
N SER A 63 9.98 -0.80 2.56
CA SER A 63 10.10 -0.01 3.78
C SER A 63 8.78 0.63 4.16
N TRP A 64 8.02 1.10 3.16
CA TRP A 64 6.67 1.58 3.40
C TRP A 64 5.74 0.48 3.91
N ALA A 65 5.79 -0.72 3.32
CA ALA A 65 4.95 -1.85 3.75
C ALA A 65 5.29 -2.26 5.19
N HIS A 66 6.58 -2.36 5.51
CA HIS A 66 7.06 -2.68 6.85
C HIS A 66 6.67 -1.63 7.89
N ALA A 67 6.89 -0.34 7.60
CA ALA A 67 6.60 0.75 8.54
C ALA A 67 5.09 1.05 8.70
N THR A 68 4.29 0.84 7.65
CA THR A 68 2.87 1.24 7.64
C THR A 68 1.94 0.09 7.95
N ILE A 69 2.22 -1.11 7.45
CA ILE A 69 1.38 -2.29 7.64
C ILE A 69 1.94 -3.17 8.76
N GLY A 70 3.26 -3.38 8.77
CA GLY A 70 3.95 -4.18 9.77
C GLY A 70 3.61 -5.68 9.70
N HIS A 71 4.31 -6.47 10.52
CA HIS A 71 4.12 -7.92 10.59
C HIS A 71 2.79 -8.35 11.22
N GLU A 72 2.12 -7.45 11.92
CA GLU A 72 0.79 -7.70 12.52
C GLU A 72 -0.36 -7.32 11.58
N GLY A 73 -0.06 -6.87 10.36
CA GLY A 73 -1.06 -6.56 9.35
C GLY A 73 -1.69 -7.79 8.69
N PRO A 74 -2.48 -7.59 7.62
CA PRO A 74 -3.16 -8.67 6.93
C PRO A 74 -2.18 -9.72 6.38
N GLU A 75 -2.51 -11.01 6.48
CA GLU A 75 -1.66 -12.12 6.01
C GLU A 75 -1.23 -11.95 4.53
N VAL A 76 -2.12 -11.41 3.69
CA VAL A 76 -1.83 -11.14 2.27
C VAL A 76 -0.73 -10.09 2.04
N ALA A 77 -0.41 -9.28 3.05
CA ALA A 77 0.64 -8.26 3.01
C ALA A 77 2.01 -8.80 3.45
N GLU A 78 2.05 -9.89 4.21
CA GLU A 78 3.26 -10.45 4.81
C GLU A 78 4.40 -10.66 3.80
N PRO A 79 4.18 -11.18 2.57
CA PRO A 79 5.27 -11.34 1.60
C PRO A 79 5.96 -10.03 1.21
N LEU A 80 5.24 -8.90 1.24
CA LEU A 80 5.81 -7.58 0.91
C LEU A 80 6.39 -6.87 2.14
N VAL A 81 5.92 -7.22 3.35
CA VAL A 81 6.53 -6.79 4.61
C VAL A 81 7.89 -7.47 4.81
N LEU A 82 7.97 -8.80 4.65
CA LEU A 82 9.22 -9.57 4.76
C LEU A 82 10.27 -9.18 3.73
N LEU A 83 9.84 -8.62 2.59
CA LEU A 83 10.76 -8.10 1.59
C LEU A 83 11.67 -7.01 2.15
N ASP A 84 11.23 -6.28 3.18
CA ASP A 84 12.05 -5.26 3.81
C ASP A 84 13.23 -5.86 4.58
N ASP A 85 12.95 -6.91 5.36
CA ASP A 85 13.96 -7.69 6.07
C ASP A 85 14.93 -8.32 5.06
N ASP A 86 14.42 -8.89 3.96
CA ASP A 86 15.23 -9.46 2.88
C ASP A 86 16.19 -8.40 2.28
N VAL A 87 15.68 -7.19 2.04
CA VAL A 87 16.46 -6.07 1.48
C VAL A 87 17.52 -5.56 2.47
N ASP A 88 17.20 -5.51 3.78
CA ASP A 88 18.15 -5.11 4.82
C ASP A 88 19.31 -6.11 4.99
N VAL A 89 19.06 -7.40 4.74
CA VAL A 89 20.10 -8.45 4.78
C VAL A 89 21.10 -8.33 3.63
N VAL A 90 20.66 -7.96 2.43
CA VAL A 90 21.53 -7.82 1.24
C VAL A 90 22.50 -6.63 1.37
N GLY A 91 22.14 -5.62 2.15
CA GLY A 91 23.03 -4.51 2.51
C GLY A 91 23.20 -3.44 1.42
N PRO A 92 24.08 -2.44 1.64
CA PRO A 92 24.09 -1.17 0.91
C PRO A 92 24.58 -1.22 -0.54
N GLN A 93 24.96 -2.38 -1.07
CA GLN A 93 25.56 -2.53 -2.41
C GLN A 93 24.53 -2.47 -3.56
N GLY A 94 23.30 -2.05 -3.26
CA GLY A 94 22.19 -1.99 -4.21
C GLY A 94 21.38 -3.29 -4.21
N VAL A 95 20.09 -3.15 -4.50
CA VAL A 95 19.17 -4.29 -4.56
C VAL A 95 19.51 -5.11 -5.79
N ASP A 96 19.83 -6.39 -5.61
CA ASP A 96 20.23 -7.24 -6.72
C ASP A 96 19.04 -7.50 -7.69
N PRO A 97 19.32 -7.87 -8.96
CA PRO A 97 18.27 -8.15 -9.93
C PRO A 97 17.29 -9.27 -9.54
N ALA A 98 17.71 -10.24 -8.72
CA ALA A 98 16.86 -11.33 -8.26
C ALA A 98 15.86 -10.83 -7.22
N THR A 99 16.27 -9.99 -6.27
CA THR A 99 15.37 -9.31 -5.33
C THR A 99 14.35 -8.43 -6.07
N LEU A 100 14.79 -7.70 -7.10
CA LEU A 100 13.85 -6.91 -7.91
C LEU A 100 12.83 -7.79 -8.65
N LEU A 101 13.28 -8.90 -9.24
CA LEU A 101 12.39 -9.85 -9.92
C LEU A 101 11.38 -10.45 -8.93
N ASP A 102 11.86 -10.89 -7.77
CA ASP A 102 11.03 -11.46 -6.71
C ASP A 102 9.99 -10.44 -6.21
N ALA A 103 10.40 -9.19 -5.94
CA ALA A 103 9.48 -8.11 -5.58
C ALA A 103 8.38 -7.89 -6.63
N ARG A 104 8.72 -7.93 -7.92
CA ARG A 104 7.73 -7.82 -9.02
C ARG A 104 6.77 -9.02 -9.03
N LEU A 105 7.26 -10.23 -8.80
CA LEU A 105 6.42 -11.42 -8.74
C LEU A 105 5.46 -11.37 -7.55
N ARG A 106 5.96 -11.01 -6.35
CA ARG A 106 5.13 -10.84 -5.14
C ARG A 106 4.05 -9.78 -5.35
N ALA A 107 4.39 -8.62 -5.91
CA ALA A 107 3.44 -7.54 -6.21
C ALA A 107 2.36 -7.97 -7.23
N VAL A 108 2.75 -8.66 -8.32
CA VAL A 108 1.79 -9.17 -9.32
C VAL A 108 0.88 -10.24 -8.73
N ALA A 109 1.43 -11.18 -7.94
CA ALA A 109 0.66 -12.22 -7.27
C ALA A 109 -0.38 -11.61 -6.32
N PHE A 110 0.02 -10.64 -5.50
CA PHE A 110 -0.87 -9.91 -4.59
C PHE A 110 -2.02 -9.22 -5.34
N LEU A 111 -1.72 -8.51 -6.43
CA LEU A 111 -2.75 -7.83 -7.22
C LEU A 111 -3.75 -8.81 -7.86
N ARG A 112 -3.35 -10.05 -8.17
CA ARG A 112 -4.23 -11.09 -8.74
C ARG A 112 -5.06 -11.83 -7.70
N ALA A 113 -4.51 -12.05 -6.52
CA ALA A 113 -5.22 -12.77 -5.44
C ALA A 113 -6.34 -11.94 -4.81
N THR A 114 -6.33 -10.63 -5.06
CA THR A 114 -7.19 -9.66 -4.38
C THR A 114 -8.14 -8.93 -5.34
N THR A 115 -8.27 -9.34 -6.60
CA THR A 115 -9.28 -8.85 -7.56
C THR A 115 -10.51 -9.73 -7.58
#